data_AF-A0AB39WIQ1-F1
#
_entry.id   AF-A0AB39WIQ1-F1
#
_cell.length_a   1.000
_cell.length_b   1.000
_cell.length_c   1.000
_cell.angle_alpha   90.00
_cell.angle_beta   90.00
_cell.angle_gamma   90.00
#
_symmetry.space_group_name_H-M   'P 1'
#
loop_
_entity.id
_entity.type
_entity.pdbx_description
1 polymer ?
#
loop_
_entity_poly.entity_id
_entity_poly.type
_entity_poly.pdbx_seq_one_letter_code
_entity_poly.pdbx_strand_id
1 'polypeptide(L)'
;MKKIFSSTYRKDYFDGYSIGLDPLLPFSGTKKAGFIAGFKSGRLDYERMNGCISNGIPNRIVTEKVLEDFLIAGMFGLPIDADEYTAYQINIISKWYQSGIEKYEPNEHTSLVELLEENGIFMK
;
A
#
# COMPACT_ATOMS: atom_id res chain seq x y z
N MET A 1 23.38 7.62 21.95
CA MET A 1 22.02 7.13 21.58
C MET A 1 20.85 8.06 21.93
N LYS A 2 21.02 9.39 22.11
CA LYS A 2 19.93 10.31 22.51
C LYS A 2 19.19 11.06 21.38
N LYS A 3 19.72 11.08 20.15
CA LYS A 3 19.19 11.95 19.07
C LYS A 3 17.97 11.38 18.32
N ILE A 4 17.81 10.06 18.26
CA ILE A 4 16.73 9.40 17.49
C ILE A 4 15.33 9.54 18.12
N PHE A 5 15.27 9.73 19.45
CA PHE A 5 14.02 9.95 20.18
C PHE A 5 13.64 11.43 20.29
N SER A 6 14.40 12.33 19.65
CA SER A 6 14.06 13.76 19.67
C SER A 6 12.91 14.06 18.71
N SER A 7 12.03 14.98 19.10
CA SER A 7 10.94 15.46 18.25
C SER A 7 11.46 16.04 16.93
N THR A 8 12.60 16.73 16.96
CA THR A 8 13.27 17.26 15.75
C THR A 8 13.71 16.15 14.81
N TYR A 9 14.37 15.10 15.32
CA TYR A 9 14.76 13.96 14.49
C TYR A 9 13.55 13.25 13.88
N ARG A 10 12.49 13.05 14.67
CA ARG A 10 11.25 12.43 14.21
C ARG A 10 10.60 13.25 13.10
N LYS A 11 10.53 14.58 13.24
CA LYS A 11 10.03 15.47 12.19
C LYS A 11 10.88 15.37 10.92
N ASP A 12 12.20 15.52 11.06
CA ASP A 12 13.11 15.42 9.92
C ASP A 12 12.99 14.04 9.23
N TYR A 13 12.81 12.96 10.00
CA TYR A 13 12.60 11.62 9.48
C TYR A 13 11.32 11.52 8.64
N PHE A 14 10.18 12.01 9.14
CA PHE A 14 8.94 11.97 8.36
C PHE A 14 9.02 12.84 7.11
N ASP A 15 9.61 14.04 7.20
CA ASP A 15 9.83 14.90 6.05
C ASP A 15 10.68 14.18 4.98
N GLY A 16 11.76 13.51 5.40
CA GLY A 16 12.59 12.70 4.52
C GLY A 16 11.84 11.52 3.93
N TYR A 17 11.09 10.79 4.76
CA TYR A 17 10.32 9.61 4.35
C TYR A 17 9.30 9.93 3.27
N SER A 18 8.51 10.99 3.44
CA SER A 18 7.51 11.40 2.45
C SER A 18 8.13 11.72 1.08
N ILE A 19 9.28 12.40 1.05
CA ILE A 19 10.02 12.69 -0.20
C ILE A 19 10.67 11.42 -0.76
N GLY A 20 11.14 10.52 0.10
CA GLY A 20 11.69 9.24 -0.33
C GLY A 20 10.62 8.34 -0.97
N LEU A 21 9.39 8.40 -0.47
CA LEU A 21 8.27 7.57 -0.93
C LEU A 21 7.71 8.04 -2.27
N ASP A 22 7.78 9.33 -2.58
CA ASP A 22 7.26 9.90 -3.83
C ASP A 22 8.38 10.50 -4.69
N PRO A 23 8.77 9.85 -5.80
CA PRO A 23 9.83 10.37 -6.67
C PRO A 23 9.41 11.58 -7.51
N LEU A 24 8.12 11.94 -7.54
CA LEU A 24 7.62 13.13 -8.24
C LEU A 24 7.76 14.40 -7.39
N LEU A 25 7.99 14.27 -6.09
CA LEU A 25 8.21 15.41 -5.22
C LEU A 25 9.60 16.02 -5.44
N PRO A 26 9.70 17.37 -5.43
CA PRO A 26 10.99 18.03 -5.55
C PRO A 26 11.88 17.69 -4.35
N PHE A 27 13.13 17.37 -4.64
CA PHE A 27 14.10 17.07 -3.59
C PHE A 27 14.52 18.35 -2.86
N SER A 28 14.06 18.53 -1.61
CA SER A 28 14.44 19.66 -0.74
C SER A 28 15.70 19.39 0.11
N GLY A 29 16.49 18.39 -0.29
CA GLY A 29 17.61 17.77 0.42
C GLY A 29 18.23 18.53 1.59
N THR A 30 18.13 17.95 2.79
CA THR A 30 18.86 18.43 3.97
C THR A 30 19.90 17.40 4.42
N LYS A 31 21.01 17.86 5.02
CA LYS A 31 22.06 16.97 5.58
C LYS A 31 21.72 16.43 6.97
N LYS A 32 20.46 16.58 7.41
CA LYS A 32 20.05 16.15 8.74
C LYS A 32 19.96 14.62 8.78
N ALA A 33 20.52 14.01 9.83
CA ALA A 33 20.56 12.56 9.96
C ALA A 33 19.16 11.91 9.92
N GLY A 34 18.16 12.54 10.56
CA GLY A 34 16.77 12.07 10.53
C GLY A 34 16.21 12.06 9.13
N PHE A 35 16.37 13.15 8.39
CA PHE A 35 15.95 13.28 6.99
C PHE A 35 16.58 12.21 6.10
N ILE A 36 17.90 12.01 6.19
CA ILE A 36 18.60 11.01 5.36
C ILE A 36 18.09 9.60 5.68
N ALA A 37 17.86 9.27 6.96
CA ALA A 37 17.33 7.98 7.36
C ALA A 37 15.89 7.77 6.84
N GLY A 38 15.04 8.78 7.00
CA GLY A 38 13.67 8.78 6.51
C GLY A 38 13.62 8.61 4.99
N PHE A 39 14.39 9.42 4.25
CA PHE A 39 14.45 9.37 2.79
C PHE A 39 14.87 8.00 2.28
N LYS A 40 15.91 7.39 2.87
CA LYS A 40 16.33 6.04 2.49
C LYS A 40 15.24 5.02 2.74
N SER A 41 14.56 5.11 3.88
CA SER A 41 13.46 4.21 4.24
C SER A 41 12.29 4.33 3.27
N GLY A 42 11.83 5.56 3.00
CA GLY A 42 10.75 5.82 2.04
C GLY A 42 11.10 5.37 0.63
N ARG A 43 12.37 5.55 0.21
CA ARG A 43 12.84 5.07 -1.10
C ARG A 43 12.79 3.55 -1.20
N LEU A 44 13.20 2.84 -0.15
CA LEU A 44 13.13 1.38 -0.11
C LEU A 44 11.68 0.89 -0.20
N ASP A 45 10.75 1.53 0.53
CA ASP A 45 9.33 1.19 0.47
C ASP A 45 8.74 1.45 -0.93
N TYR A 46 9.07 2.59 -1.54
CA TYR A 46 8.68 2.89 -2.91
C TYR A 46 9.17 1.80 -3.88
N GLU A 47 10.47 1.50 -3.86
CA GLU A 47 11.08 0.56 -4.83
C GLU A 47 10.62 -0.88 -4.60
N ARG A 48 10.27 -1.25 -3.36
CA ARG A 48 9.65 -2.55 -3.03
C ARG A 48 8.33 -2.77 -3.77
N MET A 49 7.55 -1.70 -4.00
CA MET A 49 6.24 -1.77 -4.63
C MET A 49 6.27 -1.42 -6.12
N ASN A 50 7.18 -0.53 -6.53
CA ASN A 50 7.17 0.09 -7.85
C ASN A 50 8.35 -0.29 -8.74
N GLY A 51 9.36 -0.97 -8.20
CA GLY A 51 10.61 -1.27 -8.89
C GLY A 51 11.65 -0.16 -8.72
N CYS A 52 12.89 -0.44 -9.15
CA CYS A 52 14.00 0.48 -8.97
C CYS A 52 13.87 1.71 -9.87
N ILE A 53 14.10 2.90 -9.33
CA ILE A 53 14.02 4.17 -10.07
C ILE A 53 15.04 4.27 -11.19
N SER A 54 16.17 3.57 -11.06
CA SER A 54 17.17 3.52 -12.12
C SER A 54 16.61 2.94 -13.44
N ASN A 55 15.51 2.20 -13.39
CA ASN A 55 14.80 1.66 -14.55
C ASN A 55 13.69 2.61 -15.07
N GLY A 56 13.55 3.79 -14.49
CA GLY A 56 12.47 4.74 -14.77
C GLY A 56 11.39 4.76 -13.69
N ILE A 57 10.58 5.82 -13.70
CA ILE A 57 9.42 5.97 -12.81
C ILE A 57 8.18 5.47 -13.58
N PRO A 58 7.44 4.47 -13.05
CA PRO A 58 6.21 3.99 -13.65
C PRO A 58 5.12 5.08 -13.77
N ASN A 59 4.22 4.93 -14.75
CA ASN A 59 3.09 5.85 -14.94
C ASN A 59 2.13 5.84 -13.76
N ARG A 60 1.85 4.65 -13.21
CA ARG A 60 1.04 4.48 -11.99
C ARG A 60 1.96 4.15 -10.83
N ILE A 61 1.76 4.81 -9.69
CA ILE A 61 2.48 4.50 -8.45
C ILE A 61 1.58 3.64 -7.56
N VAL A 62 2.06 2.44 -7.26
CA VAL A 62 1.47 1.54 -6.27
C VAL A 62 1.81 2.05 -4.87
N THR A 63 0.78 2.17 -4.06
CA THR A 63 0.85 2.50 -2.63
C THR A 63 0.23 1.36 -1.82
N GLU A 64 0.40 1.38 -0.50
CA GLU A 64 -0.26 0.41 0.39
C GLU A 64 -1.78 0.40 0.19
N LYS A 65 -2.39 1.58 0.06
CA LYS A 65 -3.83 1.70 -0.21
C LYS A 65 -4.24 0.99 -1.51
N VAL A 66 -3.44 1.15 -2.58
CA VAL A 66 -3.70 0.45 -3.84
C VAL A 66 -3.66 -1.07 -3.63
N LEU A 67 -2.68 -1.57 -2.89
CA LEU A 67 -2.57 -3.01 -2.59
C LEU A 67 -3.73 -3.51 -1.71
N GLU A 68 -4.20 -2.71 -0.76
CA GLU A 68 -5.41 -3.01 0.03
C GLU A 68 -6.67 -3.08 -0.84
N ASP A 69 -6.83 -2.15 -1.79
CA ASP A 69 -7.96 -2.18 -2.74
C ASP A 69 -7.94 -3.48 -3.57
N PHE A 70 -6.76 -3.91 -4.03
CA PHE A 70 -6.60 -5.20 -4.74
C PHE A 70 -6.85 -6.41 -3.84
N LEU A 71 -6.44 -6.36 -2.57
CA LEU A 71 -6.75 -7.42 -1.60
C LEU A 71 -8.26 -7.59 -1.45
N ILE A 72 -8.97 -6.48 -1.25
CA ILE A 72 -10.44 -6.46 -1.12
C ILE A 72 -11.09 -6.97 -2.40
N ALA A 73 -10.64 -6.52 -3.57
CA ALA A 73 -11.14 -7.02 -4.84
C ALA A 73 -10.99 -8.55 -4.95
N GLY A 74 -9.85 -9.10 -4.50
CA GLY A 74 -9.61 -10.55 -4.44
C GLY A 74 -10.59 -11.27 -3.51
N MET A 75 -10.85 -10.71 -2.33
CA MET A 75 -11.83 -11.26 -1.38
C MET A 75 -13.24 -11.32 -1.98
N PHE A 76 -13.65 -10.34 -2.79
CA PHE A 76 -14.98 -10.31 -3.39
C PHE A 76 -15.05 -10.92 -4.79
N GLY A 77 -13.96 -11.51 -5.29
CA GLY A 77 -13.89 -12.07 -6.65
C GLY A 77 -14.11 -11.03 -7.76
N LEU A 78 -13.81 -9.76 -7.51
CA LEU A 78 -14.01 -8.68 -8.47
C LEU A 78 -12.92 -8.72 -9.55
N PRO A 79 -13.27 -8.50 -10.83
CA PRO A 79 -12.27 -8.36 -11.88
C PRO A 79 -11.45 -7.09 -11.63
N ILE A 80 -10.18 -7.14 -11.99
CA ILE A 80 -9.26 -6.03 -11.79
C ILE A 80 -8.67 -5.55 -13.11
N ASP A 81 -8.57 -4.24 -13.25
CA ASP A 81 -7.87 -3.59 -14.34
C ASP A 81 -6.39 -3.40 -13.96
N ALA A 82 -5.51 -4.04 -14.73
CA ALA A 82 -4.06 -3.98 -14.53
C ALA A 82 -3.38 -3.02 -15.54
N ASP A 83 -4.14 -2.25 -16.30
CA ASP A 83 -3.61 -1.34 -17.30
C ASP A 83 -2.70 -0.27 -16.66
N GLU A 84 -1.67 0.11 -17.43
CA GLU A 84 -0.65 1.12 -17.08
C GLU A 84 0.25 0.77 -15.87
N TYR A 85 0.10 -0.42 -15.27
CA TYR A 85 1.08 -0.97 -14.34
C TYR A 85 2.21 -1.68 -15.10
N THR A 86 3.41 -1.59 -14.54
CA THR A 86 4.57 -2.35 -15.04
C THR A 86 4.44 -3.83 -14.68
N ALA A 87 5.16 -4.69 -15.41
CA ALA A 87 5.22 -6.13 -15.08
C ALA A 87 5.70 -6.40 -13.64
N TYR A 88 6.60 -5.55 -13.11
CA TYR A 88 7.04 -5.64 -11.71
C TYR A 88 5.88 -5.39 -10.76
N GLN A 89 5.13 -4.30 -10.97
CA GLN A 89 3.98 -3.94 -10.14
C GLN A 89 2.88 -4.98 -10.22
N ILE A 90 2.59 -5.51 -11.41
CA ILE A 90 1.61 -6.58 -11.62
C ILE A 90 1.96 -7.81 -10.78
N ASN A 91 3.24 -8.20 -10.72
CA ASN A 91 3.68 -9.33 -9.90
C ASN A 91 3.55 -9.08 -8.38
N ILE A 92 3.62 -7.82 -7.93
CA ILE A 92 3.36 -7.48 -6.53
C ILE A 92 1.85 -7.48 -6.25
N ILE A 93 1.07 -6.83 -7.11
CA ILE A 93 -0.39 -6.74 -7.03
C ILE A 93 -1.03 -8.14 -7.06
N SER A 94 -0.57 -9.03 -7.94
CA SER A 94 -1.14 -10.36 -8.08
C SER A 94 -1.03 -11.19 -6.80
N LYS A 95 0.08 -11.06 -6.06
CA LYS A 95 0.25 -11.73 -4.76
C LYS A 95 -0.75 -11.23 -3.74
N TRP A 96 -0.97 -9.91 -3.68
CA TRP A 96 -1.96 -9.31 -2.78
C TRP A 96 -3.38 -9.73 -3.14
N TYR A 97 -3.73 -9.68 -4.43
CA TYR A 97 -5.02 -10.14 -4.92
C TYR A 97 -5.27 -11.63 -4.61
N GLN A 98 -4.28 -12.49 -4.87
CA GLN A 98 -4.35 -13.92 -4.53
C GLN A 98 -4.54 -14.17 -3.03
N SER A 99 -3.82 -13.43 -2.17
CA SER A 99 -4.05 -13.49 -0.73
C SER A 99 -5.46 -13.03 -0.32
N GLY A 100 -6.11 -12.17 -1.12
CA GLY A 100 -7.51 -11.81 -0.95
C GLY A 100 -8.43 -12.98 -1.27
N ILE A 101 -8.20 -13.65 -2.40
CA ILE A 101 -8.94 -14.86 -2.80
C ILE A 101 -8.79 -15.97 -1.75
N GLU A 102 -7.59 -16.20 -1.22
CA GLU A 102 -7.35 -17.23 -0.21
C GLU A 102 -8.07 -16.94 1.12
N LYS A 103 -8.33 -15.67 1.42
CA LYS A 103 -9.11 -15.23 2.58
C LYS A 103 -10.61 -15.21 2.33
N TYR A 104 -11.04 -15.52 1.10
CA TYR A 104 -12.46 -15.63 0.80
C TYR A 104 -13.02 -16.87 1.50
N GLU A 105 -13.84 -16.65 2.53
CA GLU A 105 -14.66 -17.64 3.20
C GLU A 105 -16.08 -17.57 2.60
N PRO A 106 -16.48 -18.49 1.70
CA PRO A 106 -17.81 -18.45 1.08
C PRO A 106 -18.95 -18.52 2.08
N ASN A 107 -18.68 -19.09 3.26
CA ASN A 107 -19.65 -19.29 4.35
C ASN A 107 -19.64 -18.16 5.40
N GLU A 108 -18.67 -17.22 5.37
CA GLU A 108 -18.71 -16.02 6.22
C GLU A 108 -19.56 -14.90 5.61
N HIS A 109 -19.82 -14.98 4.30
CA HIS A 109 -20.71 -14.07 3.58
C HIS A 109 -22.14 -14.60 3.53
N THR A 110 -22.66 -15.12 4.64
CA THR A 110 -24.11 -15.21 4.83
C THR A 110 -24.67 -13.83 4.53
N SER A 111 -25.63 -13.72 3.60
CA SER A 111 -26.25 -12.43 3.33
C SER A 111 -26.72 -11.85 4.65
N LEU A 112 -26.50 -10.55 4.91
CA LEU A 112 -27.03 -9.92 6.13
C LEU A 112 -28.54 -10.22 6.27
N VAL A 113 -29.24 -10.35 5.14
CA VAL A 113 -30.64 -10.78 5.09
C VAL A 113 -30.82 -12.20 5.62
N GLU A 114 -30.03 -13.17 5.15
CA GLU A 114 -30.07 -14.56 5.60
C GLU A 114 -29.73 -14.67 7.10
N LEU A 115 -28.70 -13.95 7.57
CA LEU A 115 -28.34 -13.91 8.99
C LEU A 115 -29.47 -13.33 9.85
N LEU A 116 -30.10 -12.24 9.38
CA LEU A 116 -31.21 -11.60 10.08
C LEU A 116 -32.43 -12.53 10.10
N GLU A 117 -32.76 -13.19 9.00
CA GLU A 117 -33.86 -14.16 8.90
C GLU A 117 -33.63 -15.39 9.80
N GLU A 118 -32.42 -15.95 9.83
CA GLU A 118 -32.02 -17.02 10.75
C GLU A 118 -32.21 -16.62 12.23
N ASN A 119 -32.02 -15.33 12.54
CA ASN A 119 -32.24 -14.76 13.86
C ASN A 119 -33.67 -14.23 14.07
N GLY A 120 -34.60 -14.49 13.14
CA GLY A 120 -36.02 -14.13 13.24
C GLY A 120 -36.31 -12.64 13.01
N ILE A 121 -35.38 -11.89 12.43
CA ILE A 121 -35.51 -10.48 12.05
C ILE A 121 -35.81 -10.41 10.56
N PHE A 122 -37.10 -10.27 10.24
CA PHE A 122 -37.56 -10.15 8.85
C PHE A 122 -37.55 -8.68 8.42
N MET A 123 -36.76 -8.33 7.40
CA MET A 123 -36.86 -7.02 6.76
C MET A 123 -38.09 -7.01 5.84
N LYS A 124 -39.05 -6.12 6.13
CA LYS A 124 -40.27 -5.91 5.32
C LYS A 124 -40.00 -5.03 4.10
#